data_AF-A0A7W3VJU8-F1
#
_entry.id   AF-A0A7W3VJU8-F1
#
_cell.length_a   1.000
_cell.length_b   1.000
_cell.length_c   1.000
_cell.angle_alpha   90.00
_cell.angle_beta   90.00
_cell.angle_gamma   90.00
#
_symmetry.space_group_name_H-M   'P 1'
#
loop_
_entity.id
_entity.type
_entity.pdbx_description
1 polymer ?
#
loop_
_entity_poly.entity_id
_entity_poly.type
_entity_poly.pdbx_seq_one_letter_code
_entity_poly.pdbx_strand_id
1 'polypeptide(L)'
;MRKLLFVLPFLFLFLSCDKKEMKLARAAYIVEEGVDDHSPIYIEFAEDGIHPHLNDNNRIGGTNFIFHVQRELNAKEVLEIVSEIKNKKYDKNNMHQDEKGVFYSYADTLNKHLSFFPFKAIDYSFERPTSTDKLLYVNASNDVFFEGKAIDRNQLLEVIQNRDSLQLGFSKELNFEQYLQMRILIEETKLRPQFLNQDKIY
;
A
#
# COMPACT_ATOMS: atom_id res chain seq x y z
N MET A 1 59.86 8.50 7.00
CA MET A 1 58.60 8.62 6.21
C MET A 1 58.07 7.22 5.90
N ARG A 2 57.42 6.55 6.86
CA ARG A 2 56.91 5.17 6.67
C ARG A 2 55.60 4.87 7.41
N LYS A 3 55.16 5.81 8.29
CA LYS A 3 53.93 5.69 9.08
C LYS A 3 52.70 6.33 8.43
N LEU A 4 52.88 7.10 7.34
CA LEU A 4 51.75 7.68 6.60
C LEU A 4 51.04 6.68 5.67
N LEU A 5 51.71 5.56 5.32
CA LEU A 5 51.17 4.57 4.37
C LEU A 5 50.08 3.68 4.97
N PHE A 6 49.94 3.64 6.30
CA PHE A 6 48.94 2.84 7.01
C PHE A 6 47.64 3.59 7.31
N VAL A 7 47.56 4.89 7.03
CA VAL A 7 46.35 5.71 7.29
C VAL A 7 45.43 5.73 6.08
N LEU A 8 45.96 5.50 4.88
CA LEU A 8 45.22 5.54 3.62
C LEU A 8 44.10 4.48 3.48
N PRO A 9 44.24 3.23 3.97
CA PRO A 9 43.17 2.23 3.87
C PRO A 9 41.98 2.51 4.81
N PHE A 10 42.22 3.24 5.91
CA PHE A 10 41.19 3.55 6.91
C PHE A 10 40.25 4.68 6.45
N LEU A 11 40.70 5.53 5.52
CA LEU A 11 39.92 6.65 5.00
C LEU A 11 38.83 6.19 4.01
N PHE A 12 38.98 5.02 3.38
CA PHE A 12 37.99 4.46 2.45
C PHE A 12 36.84 3.72 3.14
N LEU A 13 36.93 3.41 4.45
CA LEU A 13 35.88 2.71 5.19
C LEU A 13 34.66 3.60 5.51
N PHE A 14 34.79 4.93 5.37
CA PHE A 14 33.68 5.87 5.62
C PHE A 14 32.92 6.26 4.35
N LEU A 15 33.30 5.73 3.17
CA LEU A 15 32.53 5.85 1.93
C LEU A 15 31.47 4.75 1.84
N SER A 16 30.76 4.49 2.94
CA SER A 16 29.54 3.69 2.85
C SER A 16 28.53 4.52 2.06
N CYS A 17 28.25 4.07 0.84
CA CYS A 17 27.14 4.57 0.06
C CYS A 17 25.87 4.19 0.84
N ASP A 18 25.25 5.16 1.53
CA ASP A 18 23.91 5.00 2.09
C ASP A 18 22.92 4.83 0.92
N LYS A 19 22.88 3.62 0.37
CA LYS A 19 21.77 3.22 -0.51
C LYS A 19 20.53 3.28 0.35
N LYS A 20 19.72 4.30 0.13
CA LYS A 20 18.43 4.47 0.81
C LYS A 20 17.59 3.25 0.49
N GLU A 21 17.56 2.29 1.42
CA GLU A 21 16.74 1.09 1.28
C GLU A 21 15.28 1.48 1.41
N MET A 22 14.47 1.03 0.45
CA MET A 22 13.04 1.24 0.44
C MET A 22 12.38 0.50 1.61
N LYS A 23 11.64 1.25 2.43
CA LYS A 23 10.88 0.67 3.55
C LYS A 23 9.47 0.35 3.12
N LEU A 24 9.16 -0.94 3.00
CA LEU A 24 7.82 -1.41 2.68
C LEU A 24 6.90 -1.37 3.91
N ALA A 25 5.59 -1.34 3.65
CA ALA A 25 4.59 -1.52 4.69
C ALA A 25 4.78 -2.87 5.38
N ARG A 26 4.28 -2.98 6.61
CA ARG A 26 4.48 -4.16 7.45
C ARG A 26 3.16 -4.65 8.01
N ALA A 27 2.98 -5.97 8.03
CA ALA A 27 1.87 -6.61 8.73
C ALA A 27 2.32 -7.97 9.26
N ALA A 28 1.61 -8.47 10.26
CA ALA A 28 1.85 -9.78 10.88
C ALA A 28 0.85 -10.82 10.34
N TYR A 29 0.58 -10.78 9.03
CA TYR A 29 -0.41 -11.64 8.38
C TYR A 29 -0.05 -11.81 6.90
N ILE A 30 -0.30 -13.00 6.37
CA ILE A 30 -0.07 -13.35 4.97
C ILE A 30 -1.41 -13.33 4.24
N VAL A 31 -1.58 -12.41 3.30
CA VAL A 31 -2.73 -12.41 2.38
C VAL A 31 -2.43 -13.32 1.19
N GLU A 32 -1.31 -13.09 0.51
CA GLU A 32 -0.86 -13.91 -0.61
C GLU A 32 0.68 -13.99 -0.62
N GLU A 33 1.20 -15.15 -1.02
CA GLU A 33 2.62 -15.42 -1.24
C GLU A 33 2.83 -15.92 -2.67
N GLY A 34 4.00 -15.63 -3.24
CA GLY A 34 4.42 -16.20 -4.51
C GLY A 34 3.56 -15.76 -5.70
N VAL A 35 3.76 -14.53 -6.17
CA VAL A 35 3.18 -14.06 -7.44
C VAL A 35 4.19 -14.32 -8.55
N ASP A 36 3.91 -15.29 -9.42
CA ASP A 36 4.73 -15.58 -10.60
C ASP A 36 4.49 -14.57 -11.73
N ASP A 37 5.41 -14.55 -12.71
CA ASP A 37 5.26 -13.76 -13.95
C ASP A 37 4.86 -12.30 -13.68
N HIS A 38 5.75 -11.58 -13.00
CA HIS A 38 5.48 -10.24 -12.50
C HIS A 38 6.51 -9.21 -12.94
N SER A 39 6.04 -7.96 -13.02
CA SER A 39 6.84 -6.77 -13.21
C SER A 39 6.80 -5.89 -11.95
N PRO A 40 7.96 -5.53 -11.39
CA PRO A 40 8.02 -4.61 -10.27
C PRO A 40 7.79 -3.16 -10.73
N ILE A 41 7.02 -2.41 -9.95
CA ILE A 41 6.79 -0.98 -10.09
C ILE A 41 7.11 -0.34 -8.75
N TYR A 42 7.94 0.70 -8.75
CA TYR A 42 8.40 1.34 -7.52
C TYR A 42 7.76 2.72 -7.36
N ILE A 43 7.30 3.02 -6.15
CA ILE A 43 6.84 4.34 -5.75
C ILE A 43 7.61 4.73 -4.49
N GLU A 44 8.53 5.67 -4.64
CA GLU A 44 9.44 6.13 -3.59
C GLU A 44 9.29 7.64 -3.40
N PHE A 45 9.93 8.24 -2.41
CA PHE A 45 10.00 9.71 -2.37
C PHE A 45 10.79 10.25 -3.56
N ALA A 46 10.28 11.31 -4.17
CA ALA A 46 11.02 12.16 -5.09
C ALA A 46 12.22 12.81 -4.38
N GLU A 47 13.05 13.51 -5.16
CA GLU A 47 14.22 14.22 -4.63
C GLU A 47 13.85 15.30 -3.59
N ASP A 48 12.63 15.82 -3.64
CA ASP A 48 12.09 16.76 -2.64
C ASP A 48 11.81 16.13 -1.27
N GLY A 49 11.79 14.79 -1.18
CA GLY A 49 11.52 14.06 0.06
C GLY A 49 10.07 14.12 0.55
N ILE A 50 9.14 14.65 -0.25
CA ILE A 50 7.74 14.87 0.11
C ILE A 50 6.82 14.08 -0.81
N HIS A 51 6.98 14.23 -2.12
CA HIS A 51 6.03 13.70 -3.09
C HIS A 51 6.44 12.31 -3.58
N PRO A 52 5.48 11.46 -4.01
CA PRO A 52 5.79 10.19 -4.63
C PRO A 52 6.41 10.38 -6.02
N HIS A 53 7.46 9.61 -6.29
CA HIS A 53 8.06 9.41 -7.59
C HIS A 53 7.77 7.98 -8.07
N LEU A 54 7.09 7.88 -9.22
CA LEU A 54 6.82 6.61 -9.89
C LEU A 54 8.00 6.21 -10.78
N ASN A 55 8.51 5.01 -10.58
CA ASN A 55 9.42 4.33 -11.50
C ASN A 55 8.76 3.04 -12.01
N ASP A 56 8.23 3.10 -13.23
CA ASP A 56 7.55 2.00 -13.91
C ASP A 56 8.32 1.48 -15.15
N ASN A 57 9.63 1.75 -15.23
CA ASN A 57 10.49 1.36 -16.35
C ASN A 57 10.54 -0.16 -16.59
N ASN A 58 10.28 -0.97 -15.56
CA ASN A 58 10.29 -2.43 -15.64
C ASN A 58 8.89 -3.03 -15.93
N ARG A 59 7.89 -2.19 -16.24
CA ARG A 59 6.53 -2.63 -16.51
C ARG A 59 6.45 -3.35 -17.86
N ILE A 60 5.98 -4.60 -17.85
CA ILE A 60 5.77 -5.42 -19.05
C ILE A 60 4.27 -5.71 -19.19
N GLY A 61 3.66 -5.40 -20.34
CA GLY A 61 2.25 -5.73 -20.56
C GLY A 61 1.99 -7.24 -20.48
N GLY A 62 0.85 -7.65 -19.90
CA GLY A 62 0.49 -9.07 -19.78
C GLY A 62 1.17 -9.83 -18.64
N THR A 63 1.90 -9.15 -17.73
CA THR A 63 2.43 -9.73 -16.47
C THR A 63 1.62 -9.23 -15.27
N ASN A 64 1.77 -9.85 -14.10
CA ASN A 64 1.28 -9.30 -12.84
C ASN A 64 2.05 -8.02 -12.48
N PHE A 65 1.41 -6.97 -11.97
CA PHE A 65 2.14 -5.80 -11.47
C PHE A 65 2.27 -5.87 -9.95
N ILE A 66 3.50 -5.76 -9.47
CA ILE A 66 3.80 -5.68 -8.05
C ILE A 66 4.28 -4.27 -7.75
N PHE A 67 3.46 -3.54 -7.00
CA PHE A 67 3.75 -2.20 -6.53
C PHE A 67 4.52 -2.28 -5.22
N HIS A 68 5.79 -1.95 -5.29
CA HIS A 68 6.61 -1.63 -4.12
C HIS A 68 6.37 -0.16 -3.80
N VAL A 69 5.83 0.12 -2.60
CA VAL A 69 5.53 1.49 -2.17
C VAL A 69 6.26 1.80 -0.88
N GLN A 70 6.95 2.94 -0.84
CA GLN A 70 7.59 3.39 0.38
C GLN A 70 6.52 3.77 1.39
N ARG A 71 6.52 3.09 2.53
CA ARG A 71 5.41 3.03 3.49
C ARG A 71 5.04 4.38 4.11
N GLU A 72 5.98 5.32 4.17
CA GLU A 72 5.79 6.65 4.73
C GLU A 72 5.15 7.64 3.75
N LEU A 73 4.99 7.28 2.47
CA LEU A 73 4.32 8.12 1.48
C LEU A 73 2.86 8.36 1.84
N ASN A 74 2.34 9.51 1.44
CA ASN A 74 0.92 9.83 1.56
C ASN A 74 0.07 8.82 0.76
N ALA A 75 -0.90 8.19 1.41
CA ALA A 75 -1.72 7.16 0.79
C ALA A 75 -2.57 7.72 -0.36
N LYS A 76 -3.11 8.94 -0.26
CA LYS A 76 -3.92 9.52 -1.32
C LYS A 76 -3.13 9.65 -2.62
N GLU A 77 -1.94 10.26 -2.55
CA GLU A 77 -1.11 10.46 -3.75
C GLU A 77 -0.67 9.13 -4.38
N VAL A 78 -0.31 8.14 -3.56
CA VAL A 78 -0.01 6.79 -4.04
C VAL A 78 -1.22 6.15 -4.72
N LEU A 79 -2.39 6.22 -4.09
CA LEU A 79 -3.61 5.58 -4.58
C LEU A 79 -4.11 6.23 -5.87
N GLU A 80 -3.88 7.53 -6.08
CA GLU A 80 -4.11 8.20 -7.37
C GLU A 80 -3.23 7.60 -8.48
N ILE A 81 -1.92 7.46 -8.23
CA ILE A 81 -0.96 6.90 -9.19
C ILE A 81 -1.33 5.46 -9.57
N VAL A 82 -1.54 4.60 -8.57
CA VAL A 82 -1.81 3.18 -8.82
C VAL A 82 -3.18 2.97 -9.45
N SER A 83 -4.17 3.82 -9.14
CA SER A 83 -5.48 3.82 -9.81
C SER A 83 -5.33 4.10 -11.31
N GLU A 84 -4.53 5.10 -11.69
CA GLU A 84 -4.29 5.43 -13.09
C GLU A 84 -3.65 4.26 -13.84
N ILE A 85 -2.61 3.64 -13.26
CA ILE A 85 -1.91 2.51 -13.89
C ILE A 85 -2.82 1.28 -13.96
N LYS A 86 -3.56 0.98 -12.89
CA LYS A 86 -4.55 -0.11 -12.83
C LYS A 86 -5.60 0.06 -13.92
N ASN A 87 -6.16 1.26 -14.05
CA ASN A 87 -7.22 1.54 -15.03
C ASN A 87 -6.70 1.43 -16.47
N LYS A 88 -5.48 1.90 -16.75
CA LYS A 88 -4.83 1.70 -18.06
C LYS A 88 -4.57 0.22 -18.36
N LYS A 89 -4.15 -0.58 -17.37
CA LYS A 89 -3.92 -2.03 -17.53
C LYS A 89 -5.20 -2.76 -17.96
N TYR A 90 -6.33 -2.42 -17.34
CA TYR A 90 -7.61 -3.10 -17.58
C TYR A 90 -8.57 -2.33 -18.51
N ASP A 91 -8.08 -1.31 -19.23
CA ASP A 91 -8.91 -0.56 -20.18
C ASP A 91 -9.44 -1.50 -21.26
N LYS A 92 -10.77 -1.53 -21.41
CA LYS A 92 -11.48 -2.38 -22.38
C LYS A 92 -11.20 -1.99 -23.83
N ASN A 93 -10.68 -0.79 -24.07
CA ASN A 93 -10.28 -0.34 -25.39
C ASN A 93 -8.92 -0.90 -25.83
N ASN A 94 -8.16 -1.55 -24.94
CA ASN A 94 -6.93 -2.22 -25.31
C ASN A 94 -7.22 -3.42 -26.21
N MET A 95 -6.42 -3.59 -27.27
CA MET A 95 -6.55 -4.72 -28.22
C MET A 95 -6.47 -6.11 -27.54
N HIS A 96 -5.82 -6.17 -26.37
CA HIS A 96 -5.77 -7.35 -25.52
C HIS A 96 -6.16 -6.95 -24.09
N GLN A 97 -7.28 -7.46 -23.61
CA GLN A 97 -7.70 -7.24 -22.22
C GLN A 97 -6.74 -8.01 -21.30
N ASP A 98 -6.07 -7.30 -20.39
CA ASP A 98 -5.13 -7.93 -19.46
C ASP A 98 -5.90 -8.59 -18.30
N GLU A 99 -5.61 -9.87 -18.04
CA GLU A 99 -6.25 -10.63 -16.97
C GLU A 99 -5.37 -10.74 -15.72
N LYS A 100 -4.08 -10.42 -15.82
CA LYS A 100 -3.13 -10.54 -14.71
C LYS A 100 -3.47 -9.58 -13.58
N GLY A 101 -3.03 -9.93 -12.37
CA GLY A 101 -3.30 -9.18 -11.15
C GLY A 101 -2.46 -7.92 -10.98
N VAL A 102 -2.89 -7.13 -10.00
CA VAL A 102 -2.12 -6.02 -9.43
C VAL A 102 -2.06 -6.20 -7.92
N PHE A 103 -0.86 -6.02 -7.35
CA PHE A 103 -0.56 -6.35 -5.96
C PHE A 103 0.26 -5.24 -5.31
N TYR A 104 0.01 -4.96 -4.03
CA TYR A 104 0.96 -4.24 -3.20
C TYR A 104 1.89 -5.23 -2.53
N SER A 105 3.19 -4.98 -2.56
CA SER A 105 4.12 -5.75 -1.74
C SER A 105 4.19 -5.18 -0.32
N TYR A 106 4.31 -6.05 0.68
CA TYR A 106 4.60 -5.66 2.06
C TYR A 106 5.51 -6.69 2.73
N ALA A 107 6.15 -6.31 3.82
CA ALA A 107 6.96 -7.20 4.62
C ALA A 107 6.09 -7.88 5.68
N ASP A 108 5.93 -9.19 5.60
CA ASP A 108 5.38 -9.97 6.71
C ASP A 108 6.39 -10.02 7.86
N THR A 109 6.00 -9.48 9.00
CA THR A 109 6.86 -9.39 10.18
C THR A 109 6.94 -10.70 10.97
N LEU A 110 5.99 -11.64 10.79
CA LEU A 110 6.02 -12.93 11.46
C LEU A 110 7.02 -13.88 10.80
N ASN A 111 6.89 -14.09 9.50
CA ASN A 111 7.70 -15.06 8.76
C ASN A 111 8.86 -14.41 7.99
N LYS A 112 8.98 -13.06 8.04
CA LYS A 112 10.09 -12.28 7.45
C LYS A 112 10.24 -12.49 5.94
N HIS A 113 9.13 -12.55 5.23
CA HIS A 113 9.11 -12.68 3.77
C HIS A 113 8.35 -11.51 3.13
N LEU A 114 8.48 -11.42 1.81
CA LEU A 114 7.73 -10.48 0.98
C LEU A 114 6.36 -11.07 0.65
N SER A 115 5.30 -10.43 1.11
CA SER A 115 3.91 -10.84 0.89
C SER A 115 3.21 -9.85 -0.02
N PHE A 116 2.05 -10.25 -0.55
CA PHE A 116 1.32 -9.51 -1.56
C PHE A 116 -0.13 -9.28 -1.16
N PHE A 117 -0.63 -8.07 -1.39
CA PHE A 117 -2.03 -7.71 -1.20
C PHE A 117 -2.68 -7.44 -2.56
N PRO A 118 -3.61 -8.30 -3.04
CA PRO A 118 -4.28 -8.11 -4.32
C PRO A 118 -5.28 -6.94 -4.23
N PHE A 119 -5.24 -6.04 -5.22
CA PHE A 119 -6.16 -4.88 -5.23
C PHE A 119 -6.87 -4.66 -6.57
N LYS A 120 -6.85 -5.66 -7.47
CA LYS A 120 -7.55 -5.60 -8.77
C LYS A 120 -9.02 -5.18 -8.66
N ALA A 121 -9.73 -5.73 -7.67
CA ALA A 121 -11.16 -5.51 -7.45
C ALA A 121 -11.47 -4.28 -6.58
N ILE A 122 -10.48 -3.49 -6.16
CA ILE A 122 -10.67 -2.32 -5.31
C ILE A 122 -10.62 -1.06 -6.16
N ASP A 123 -11.70 -0.28 -6.16
CA ASP A 123 -11.73 1.04 -6.76
C ASP A 123 -11.44 2.14 -5.73
N TYR A 124 -11.00 3.30 -6.20
CA TYR A 124 -10.66 4.44 -5.37
C TYR A 124 -11.55 5.64 -5.71
N SER A 125 -12.15 6.24 -4.69
CA SER A 125 -12.89 7.49 -4.76
C SER A 125 -12.23 8.52 -3.86
N PHE A 126 -12.05 9.73 -4.37
CA PHE A 126 -11.43 10.85 -3.64
C PHE A 126 -12.46 11.88 -3.17
N GLU A 127 -13.73 11.47 -3.15
CA GLU A 127 -14.85 12.31 -2.74
C GLU A 127 -15.25 12.01 -1.30
N ARG A 128 -15.50 13.07 -0.53
CA ARG A 128 -16.05 12.93 0.82
C ARG A 128 -17.48 12.38 0.74
N PRO A 129 -17.82 11.32 1.50
CA PRO A 129 -19.17 10.81 1.56
C PRO A 129 -20.13 11.84 2.18
N THR A 130 -21.37 11.83 1.72
CA THR A 130 -22.45 12.73 2.21
C THR A 130 -23.03 12.29 3.54
N SER A 131 -22.76 11.04 3.96
CA SER A 131 -23.25 10.44 5.20
C SER A 131 -22.17 9.55 5.81
N THR A 132 -22.18 9.44 7.14
CA THR A 132 -21.37 8.48 7.90
C THR A 132 -22.07 7.13 8.07
N ASP A 133 -23.31 6.97 7.60
CA ASP A 133 -24.03 5.70 7.67
C ASP A 133 -23.22 4.57 6.99
N LYS A 134 -23.07 3.43 7.70
CA LYS A 134 -22.28 2.27 7.27
C LYS A 134 -20.83 2.58 6.89
N LEU A 135 -20.25 3.66 7.41
CA LEU A 135 -18.88 4.05 7.13
C LEU A 135 -17.96 3.58 8.25
N LEU A 136 -16.97 2.77 7.89
CA LEU A 136 -15.76 2.59 8.68
C LEU A 136 -14.70 3.58 8.17
N TYR A 137 -14.22 4.48 9.03
CA TYR A 137 -13.28 5.53 8.67
C TYR A 137 -12.01 5.46 9.53
N VAL A 138 -10.85 5.61 8.91
CA VAL A 138 -9.55 5.76 9.59
C VAL A 138 -9.07 7.21 9.45
N ASN A 139 -8.88 7.90 10.57
CA ASN A 139 -8.38 9.28 10.55
C ASN A 139 -6.86 9.35 10.38
N ALA A 140 -6.29 10.55 10.23
CA ALA A 140 -4.84 10.77 10.09
C ALA A 140 -4.01 10.28 11.29
N SER A 141 -4.61 10.22 12.48
CA SER A 141 -4.01 9.68 13.71
C SER A 141 -4.07 8.15 13.78
N ASN A 142 -4.61 7.49 12.75
CA ASN A 142 -4.83 6.04 12.69
C ASN A 142 -5.90 5.51 13.66
N ASP A 143 -6.74 6.39 14.20
CA ASP A 143 -7.93 6.05 14.98
C ASP A 143 -9.06 5.59 14.05
N VAL A 144 -9.90 4.69 14.56
CA VAL A 144 -10.97 4.06 13.79
C VAL A 144 -12.33 4.56 14.26
N PHE A 145 -13.20 4.89 13.30
CA PHE A 145 -14.54 5.36 13.55
C PHE A 145 -15.53 4.50 12.77
N PHE A 146 -16.59 4.04 13.42
CA PHE A 146 -17.73 3.44 12.76
C PHE A 146 -18.95 4.34 12.93
N GLU A 147 -19.56 4.72 11.80
CA GLU A 147 -20.73 5.62 11.79
C GLU A 147 -20.50 6.94 12.55
N GLY A 148 -19.27 7.45 12.51
CA GLY A 148 -18.85 8.69 13.18
C GLY A 148 -18.50 8.53 14.67
N LYS A 149 -18.60 7.33 15.23
CA LYS A 149 -18.22 7.03 16.63
C LYS A 149 -16.87 6.35 16.67
N ALA A 150 -15.97 6.84 17.51
CA ALA A 150 -14.69 6.20 17.74
C ALA A 150 -14.88 4.78 18.29
N ILE A 151 -14.15 3.82 17.75
CA ILE A 151 -14.12 2.43 18.22
C ILE A 151 -12.67 1.99 18.40
N ASP A 152 -12.44 1.05 19.32
CA ASP A 152 -11.14 0.39 19.41
C ASP A 152 -10.99 -0.62 18.25
N ARG A 153 -9.77 -0.80 17.73
CA ARG A 153 -9.50 -1.77 16.66
C ARG A 153 -9.87 -3.21 17.05
N ASN A 154 -9.76 -3.55 18.34
CA ASN A 154 -10.13 -4.88 18.83
C ASN A 154 -11.65 -5.10 18.84
N GLN A 155 -12.46 -4.04 18.74
CA GLN A 155 -13.92 -4.10 18.65
C GLN A 155 -14.41 -4.22 17.20
N LEU A 156 -13.52 -4.15 16.21
CA LEU A 156 -13.89 -4.12 14.79
C LEU A 156 -14.80 -5.29 14.40
N LEU A 157 -14.42 -6.51 14.79
CA LEU A 157 -15.18 -7.72 14.50
C LEU A 157 -16.58 -7.67 15.11
N GLU A 158 -16.70 -7.29 16.39
CA GLU A 158 -17.98 -7.21 17.09
C GLU A 158 -18.94 -6.23 16.41
N VAL A 159 -18.43 -5.06 16.02
CA VAL A 159 -19.23 -3.97 15.45
C VAL A 159 -19.68 -4.25 14.01
N ILE A 160 -18.84 -4.93 13.22
CA ILE A 160 -18.99 -5.03 11.76
C ILE A 160 -19.48 -6.40 11.27
N GLN A 161 -19.22 -7.51 11.97
CA GLN A 161 -19.46 -8.87 11.45
C GLN A 161 -20.87 -9.13 10.88
N ASN A 162 -21.90 -8.47 11.45
CA ASN A 162 -23.31 -8.61 11.06
C ASN A 162 -23.83 -7.45 10.22
N ARG A 163 -22.93 -6.67 9.59
CA ARG A 163 -23.26 -5.52 8.75
C ARG A 163 -22.85 -5.81 7.32
N ASP A 164 -23.63 -5.34 6.37
CA ASP A 164 -23.34 -5.51 4.94
C ASP A 164 -23.30 -4.18 4.21
N SER A 165 -22.64 -4.17 3.05
CA SER A 165 -22.52 -3.01 2.17
C SER A 165 -21.85 -1.82 2.86
N LEU A 166 -20.84 -2.10 3.67
CA LEU A 166 -20.06 -1.09 4.38
C LEU A 166 -19.15 -0.31 3.44
N GLN A 167 -19.04 0.98 3.68
CA GLN A 167 -18.06 1.84 3.05
C GLN A 167 -16.77 1.83 3.88
N LEU A 168 -15.63 1.78 3.21
CA LEU A 168 -14.32 1.96 3.84
C LEU A 168 -13.75 3.32 3.45
N GLY A 169 -13.38 4.11 4.45
CA GLY A 169 -12.89 5.47 4.31
C GLY A 169 -11.55 5.66 5.01
N PHE A 170 -10.73 6.52 4.43
CA PHE A 170 -9.41 6.88 4.95
C PHE A 170 -9.22 8.38 4.84
N SER A 171 -8.50 8.94 5.81
CA SER A 171 -8.04 10.31 5.73
C SER A 171 -7.08 10.49 4.56
N LYS A 172 -7.22 11.59 3.83
CA LYS A 172 -6.25 12.02 2.81
C LYS A 172 -4.84 12.28 3.33
N GLU A 173 -4.66 12.44 4.65
CA GLU A 173 -3.37 12.67 5.29
C GLU A 173 -2.74 11.37 5.83
N LEU A 174 -3.42 10.22 5.66
CA LEU A 174 -2.93 8.93 6.11
C LEU A 174 -1.73 8.48 5.28
N ASN A 175 -0.76 7.81 5.89
CA ASN A 175 0.34 7.21 5.14
C ASN A 175 -0.04 5.82 4.59
N PHE A 176 0.76 5.35 3.64
CA PHE A 176 0.52 4.09 2.95
C PHE A 176 0.63 2.86 3.87
N GLU A 177 1.53 2.86 4.86
CA GLU A 177 1.62 1.78 5.86
C GLU A 177 0.29 1.57 6.58
N GLN A 178 -0.29 2.65 7.10
CA GLN A 178 -1.53 2.63 7.87
C GLN A 178 -2.73 2.21 7.01
N TYR A 179 -2.81 2.71 5.76
CA TYR A 179 -3.81 2.29 4.78
C TYR A 179 -3.77 0.78 4.56
N LEU A 180 -2.58 0.27 4.21
CA LEU A 180 -2.45 -1.15 3.86
C LEU A 180 -2.62 -2.06 5.07
N GLN A 181 -2.18 -1.64 6.26
CA GLN A 181 -2.41 -2.38 7.51
C GLN A 181 -3.91 -2.54 7.83
N MET A 182 -4.73 -1.50 7.62
CA MET A 182 -6.18 -1.64 7.82
C MET A 182 -6.79 -2.61 6.82
N ARG A 183 -6.37 -2.54 5.54
CA ARG A 183 -6.81 -3.50 4.52
C ARG A 183 -6.43 -4.93 4.87
N ILE A 184 -5.20 -5.17 5.32
CA ILE A 184 -4.74 -6.49 5.75
C ILE A 184 -5.52 -6.96 6.98
N LEU A 185 -5.79 -6.09 7.95
CA LEU A 185 -6.61 -6.44 9.13
C LEU A 185 -8.02 -6.90 8.72
N ILE A 186 -8.64 -6.25 7.73
CA ILE A 186 -9.96 -6.64 7.21
C ILE A 186 -9.91 -8.04 6.57
N GLU A 187 -8.84 -8.39 5.86
CA GLU A 187 -8.64 -9.74 5.31
C GLU A 187 -8.39 -10.76 6.43
N GLU A 188 -7.50 -10.46 7.38
CA GLU A 188 -7.16 -11.30 8.53
C GLU A 188 -8.41 -11.65 9.36
N THR A 189 -9.26 -10.66 9.60
CA THR A 189 -10.52 -10.81 10.36
C THR A 189 -11.67 -11.38 9.52
N LYS A 190 -11.44 -11.69 8.23
CA LYS A 190 -12.43 -12.20 7.29
C LYS A 190 -13.65 -11.28 7.13
N LEU A 191 -13.44 -9.98 7.33
CA LEU A 191 -14.47 -8.95 7.22
C LEU A 191 -14.61 -8.40 5.79
N ARG A 192 -13.81 -8.90 4.84
CA ARG A 192 -13.82 -8.42 3.45
C ARG A 192 -15.21 -8.47 2.77
N PRO A 193 -16.03 -9.52 2.95
CA PRO A 193 -17.36 -9.61 2.31
C PRO A 193 -18.34 -8.51 2.75
N GLN A 194 -18.15 -7.92 3.93
CA GLN A 194 -19.02 -6.87 4.47
C GLN A 194 -18.81 -5.52 3.77
N PHE A 195 -17.67 -5.31 3.10
CA PHE A 195 -17.31 -4.03 2.47
C PHE A 195 -17.61 -3.99 0.97
N LEU A 196 -18.02 -2.81 0.52
CA LEU A 196 -18.04 -2.45 -0.90
C LEU A 196 -16.61 -2.49 -1.46
N ASN A 197 -16.52 -2.76 -2.77
CA ASN A 197 -15.28 -2.82 -3.54
C ASN A 197 -14.73 -1.42 -3.87
N GLN A 198 -14.86 -0.46 -2.97
CA GLN A 198 -14.41 0.91 -3.15
C GLN A 198 -13.86 1.48 -1.84
N ASP A 199 -12.66 2.05 -1.90
CA ASP A 199 -12.08 2.89 -0.85
C ASP A 199 -12.36 4.36 -1.11
N LYS A 200 -12.69 5.08 -0.04
CA LYS A 200 -12.87 6.53 -0.04
C LYS A 200 -11.69 7.20 0.65
N ILE A 201 -11.02 8.13 -0.02
CA ILE A 201 -9.84 8.83 0.53
C ILE A 201 -10.09 10.33 0.50
N TYR A 202 -10.30 10.95 1.67
CA TYR A 202 -10.78 12.35 1.75
C TYR A 202 -10.41 13.10 3.04
#